data_AF-A0A2P5VJ60-F1
#
_entry.id   AF-A0A2P5VJ60-F1
#
_cell.length_a   1.000
_cell.length_b   1.000
_cell.length_c   1.000
_cell.angle_alpha   90.00
_cell.angle_beta   90.00
_cell.angle_gamma   90.00
#
_symmetry.space_group_name_H-M   'P 1'
#
loop_
_entity.id
_entity.type
_entity.pdbx_description
1 polymer ?
#
loop_
_entity_poly.entity_id
_entity_poly.type
_entity_poly.pdbx_seq_one_letter_code
_entity_poly.pdbx_strand_id
1 'polypeptide(L)'
;MVRLADLEEPERSHLGTIPCPDFETQPWVTGPAMNTRRVALISTAALQHRDDNPLLIGASDYRVIADDTPDGDLVMGHISTNFDRSGFEQDLNVVLPRARLHELADAGEIGSVATFH
;
A
#
# COMPACT_ATOMS: atom_id res chain seq x y z
N MET A 1 -3.53 15.79 -0.68
CA MET A 1 -3.66 15.99 0.79
C MET A 1 -3.61 17.47 1.10
N VAL A 2 -4.42 17.93 2.05
CA VAL A 2 -4.41 19.30 2.59
C VAL A 2 -3.29 19.45 3.63
N ARG A 3 -2.69 20.64 3.77
CA ARG A 3 -1.67 20.87 4.80
C ARG A 3 -2.37 21.10 6.15
N LEU A 4 -1.75 20.65 7.25
CA LEU A 4 -2.26 20.90 8.60
C LEU A 4 -2.47 22.41 8.86
N ALA A 5 -1.59 23.25 8.32
CA ALA A 5 -1.68 24.71 8.43
C ALA A 5 -2.86 25.35 7.68
N ASP A 6 -3.51 24.60 6.78
CA ASP A 6 -4.66 25.06 5.99
C ASP A 6 -6.00 24.57 6.62
N LEU A 7 -5.96 23.71 7.64
CA LEU A 7 -7.15 23.23 8.35
C LEU A 7 -7.67 24.25 9.35
N GLU A 8 -8.99 24.38 9.47
CA GLU A 8 -9.62 25.23 10.48
C GLU A 8 -9.60 24.57 11.87
N GLU A 9 -9.78 25.37 12.92
CA GLU A 9 -10.00 24.84 14.27
C GLU A 9 -11.45 24.35 14.42
N PRO A 10 -11.70 23.28 15.20
CA PRO A 10 -10.76 22.60 16.10
C PRO A 10 -9.95 21.45 15.46
N GLU A 11 -10.16 21.16 14.17
CA GLU A 11 -9.57 19.98 13.52
C GLU A 11 -8.04 20.05 13.47
N ARG A 12 -7.49 21.23 13.18
CA ARG A 12 -6.04 21.47 13.20
C ARG A 12 -5.41 21.08 14.54
N SER A 13 -5.92 21.61 15.65
CA SER A 13 -5.39 21.30 16.97
C SER A 13 -5.62 19.84 17.35
N HIS A 14 -6.78 19.27 17.02
CA HIS A 14 -7.04 17.85 17.27
C HIS A 14 -6.00 16.96 16.59
N LEU A 15 -5.80 17.08 15.28
CA LEU A 15 -4.84 16.29 14.52
C LEU A 15 -3.39 16.52 15.01
N GLY A 16 -3.05 17.75 15.39
CA GLY A 16 -1.73 18.08 15.94
C GLY A 16 -1.42 17.44 17.31
N THR A 17 -2.43 16.94 18.02
CA THR A 17 -2.28 16.29 19.34
C THR A 17 -2.37 14.77 19.29
N ILE A 18 -2.66 14.18 18.13
CA ILE A 18 -2.69 12.72 17.98
C ILE A 18 -1.27 12.17 18.24
N PRO A 19 -1.10 11.23 19.18
CA PRO A 19 0.20 10.62 19.43
C PRO A 19 0.76 9.97 18.16
N CYS A 20 1.94 10.42 17.73
CA CYS A 20 2.68 9.77 16.67
C CYS A 20 3.66 8.77 17.31
N PRO A 21 3.74 7.53 16.83
CA PRO A 21 4.71 6.57 17.36
C PRO A 21 6.14 7.05 17.09
N ASP A 22 6.96 7.08 18.15
CA ASP A 22 8.41 7.20 18.02
C ASP A 22 9.01 5.81 17.81
N PHE A 23 9.80 5.66 16.75
CA PHE A 23 10.50 4.43 16.46
C PHE A 23 11.95 4.54 16.93
N GLU A 24 12.41 3.56 17.71
CA GLU A 24 13.80 3.51 18.20
C GLU A 24 14.83 3.48 17.06
N THR A 25 14.43 2.94 15.90
CA THR A 25 15.28 2.84 14.73
C THR A 25 14.65 3.56 13.54
N GLN A 26 15.50 4.14 12.71
CA GLN A 26 15.15 4.68 11.42
C GLN A 26 16.00 3.95 10.37
N PRO A 27 15.60 2.72 9.97
CA PRO A 27 16.43 1.83 9.16
C PRO A 27 16.49 2.25 7.69
N TRP A 28 16.54 3.55 7.42
CA TRP A 28 16.71 4.10 6.08
C TRP A 28 18.12 3.77 5.60
N VAL A 29 18.21 2.75 4.77
CA VAL A 29 19.47 2.35 4.12
C VAL A 29 19.44 2.76 2.66
N THR A 30 20.59 3.15 2.13
CA THR A 30 20.75 3.25 0.69
C THR A 30 20.87 1.85 0.12
N GLY A 31 20.04 1.51 -0.86
CA GLY A 31 20.13 0.23 -1.57
C GLY A 31 21.17 0.25 -2.70
N PRO A 32 21.48 -0.93 -3.29
CA PRO A 32 22.32 -1.03 -4.50
C PRO A 32 21.67 -0.33 -5.70
N ALA A 33 22.27 -0.39 -6.90
CA ALA A 33 21.66 0.17 -8.11
C ALA A 33 20.24 -0.40 -8.36
N MET A 34 19.32 0.41 -8.91
CA MET A 34 17.91 0.02 -9.07
C MET A 34 17.74 -1.28 -9.87
N ASN A 35 18.50 -1.42 -10.95
CA ASN A 35 18.50 -2.58 -11.83
C ASN A 35 19.03 -3.88 -11.19
N THR A 36 19.44 -3.85 -9.92
CA THR A 36 19.79 -5.05 -9.15
C THR A 36 18.87 -5.27 -7.95
N ARG A 37 17.89 -4.38 -7.72
CA ARG A 37 16.93 -4.49 -6.62
C ARG A 37 15.78 -5.42 -6.97
N ARG A 38 15.32 -6.15 -5.97
CA ARG A 38 14.00 -6.77 -5.95
C ARG A 38 13.00 -5.81 -5.31
N VAL A 39 11.86 -5.60 -5.94
CA VAL A 39 10.85 -4.63 -5.48
C VAL A 39 9.56 -5.33 -5.08
N ALA A 40 9.04 -4.98 -3.90
CA ALA A 40 7.72 -5.37 -3.40
C ALA A 40 6.84 -4.11 -3.24
N LEU A 41 5.53 -4.30 -3.11
CA LEU A 41 4.56 -3.22 -2.93
C LEU A 41 3.84 -3.45 -1.63
N ILE A 42 3.73 -2.41 -0.80
CA ILE A 42 2.88 -2.43 0.39
C ILE A 42 1.76 -1.45 0.14
N SER A 43 0.52 -1.94 0.18
CA SER A 43 -0.67 -1.13 -0.10
C SER A 43 -1.54 -1.00 1.14
N THR A 44 -2.01 0.21 1.40
CA THR A 44 -3.02 0.46 2.43
C THR A 44 -4.44 0.30 1.91
N ALA A 45 -4.61 -0.20 0.68
CA ALA A 45 -5.91 -0.44 0.07
C ALA A 45 -6.67 -1.63 0.68
N ALA A 46 -6.10 -2.29 1.70
CA ALA A 46 -6.71 -3.42 2.41
C ALA A 46 -7.14 -4.54 1.45
N LEU A 47 -6.25 -4.86 0.51
CA LEU A 47 -6.45 -5.97 -0.42
C LEU A 47 -6.31 -7.31 0.32
N GLN A 48 -7.18 -8.25 -0.01
CA GLN A 48 -7.21 -9.58 0.59
C GLN A 48 -7.83 -10.58 -0.38
N HIS A 49 -7.60 -11.88 -0.16
CA HIS A 49 -8.35 -12.91 -0.87
C HIS A 49 -9.80 -12.92 -0.40
N ARG A 50 -10.71 -13.38 -1.27
CA ARG A 50 -12.15 -13.45 -0.95
C ARG A 50 -12.46 -14.26 0.31
N ASP A 51 -11.69 -15.32 0.55
CA ASP A 51 -11.90 -16.24 1.67
C ASP A 51 -11.08 -15.86 2.92
N ASP A 52 -10.34 -14.75 2.88
CA ASP A 52 -9.61 -14.25 4.05
C ASP A 52 -10.57 -13.71 5.11
N ASN A 53 -10.13 -13.80 6.38
CA ASN A 53 -10.79 -13.10 7.46
C ASN A 53 -10.80 -11.57 7.18
N PRO A 54 -11.93 -10.88 7.37
CA PRO A 54 -12.00 -9.44 7.14
C PRO A 54 -11.02 -8.63 8.00
N LEU A 55 -10.42 -7.60 7.41
CA LEU A 55 -9.68 -6.58 8.15
C LEU A 55 -10.66 -5.69 8.93
N LEU A 56 -10.54 -5.67 10.26
CA LEU A 56 -11.45 -4.96 11.16
C LEU A 56 -10.92 -3.56 11.52
N ILE A 57 -11.78 -2.72 12.11
CA ILE A 57 -11.37 -1.42 12.66
C ILE A 57 -10.28 -1.63 13.71
N GLY A 58 -9.16 -0.92 13.54
CA GLY A 58 -8.01 -1.01 14.44
C GLY A 58 -7.10 -2.23 14.20
N ALA A 59 -7.35 -3.00 13.15
CA ALA A 59 -6.45 -4.05 12.69
C ALA A 59 -5.03 -3.51 12.44
N SER A 60 -4.03 -4.22 12.96
CA SER A 60 -2.60 -3.96 12.74
C SER A 60 -1.91 -5.13 12.03
N ASP A 61 -2.68 -6.12 11.60
CA ASP A 61 -2.23 -7.23 10.78
C ASP A 61 -2.24 -6.85 9.29
N TYR A 62 -1.70 -7.72 8.45
CA TYR A 62 -1.61 -7.54 7.01
C TYR A 62 -2.00 -8.83 6.29
N ARG A 63 -2.18 -8.73 4.97
CA ARG A 63 -2.34 -9.87 4.07
C ARG A 63 -1.14 -9.88 3.12
N VAL A 64 -0.61 -11.08 2.87
CA VAL A 64 0.46 -11.28 1.91
C VAL A 64 -0.17 -11.71 0.60
N ILE A 65 0.17 -11.03 -0.49
CA ILE A 65 -0.36 -11.32 -1.82
C ILE A 65 0.79 -11.88 -2.65
N ALA A 66 0.65 -13.11 -3.15
CA ALA A 66 1.61 -13.65 -4.10
C ALA A 66 1.53 -12.88 -5.41
N ASP A 67 2.68 -12.58 -6.03
CA ASP A 67 2.77 -11.81 -7.27
C ASP A 67 1.95 -12.42 -8.41
N ASP A 68 1.85 -13.75 -8.45
CA ASP A 68 1.06 -14.51 -9.43
C ASP A 68 -0.42 -14.70 -9.06
N THR A 69 -0.89 -14.13 -7.93
CA THR A 69 -2.31 -14.15 -7.55
C THR A 69 -3.15 -13.51 -8.66
N PRO A 70 -4.16 -14.18 -9.22
CA PRO A 70 -5.05 -13.56 -10.21
C PRO A 70 -5.76 -12.33 -9.65
N ASP A 71 -5.78 -11.22 -10.41
CA ASP A 71 -6.41 -9.97 -9.96
C ASP A 71 -7.87 -10.15 -9.52
N GLY A 72 -8.62 -11.04 -10.19
CA GLY A 72 -10.03 -11.33 -9.88
C GLY A 72 -10.27 -12.09 -8.57
N ASP A 73 -9.22 -12.63 -7.96
CA ASP A 73 -9.29 -13.33 -6.68
C ASP A 73 -9.09 -12.38 -5.49
N LEU A 74 -8.70 -11.14 -5.76
CA LEU A 74 -8.49 -10.09 -4.77
C LEU A 74 -9.72 -9.21 -4.62
N VAL A 75 -10.02 -8.85 -3.38
CA VAL A 75 -11.10 -7.93 -3.02
C VAL A 75 -10.55 -6.79 -2.17
N MET A 76 -11.18 -5.62 -2.27
CA MET A 76 -10.89 -4.47 -1.41
C MET A 76 -11.71 -4.53 -0.12
N GLY A 77 -11.05 -4.90 0.98
CA GLY A 77 -11.64 -4.97 2.33
C GLY A 77 -11.58 -3.66 3.12
N HIS A 78 -11.23 -2.54 2.48
CA HIS A 78 -11.02 -1.27 3.18
C HIS A 78 -12.30 -0.78 3.87
N ILE A 79 -12.23 -0.62 5.19
CA ILE A 79 -13.39 -0.28 6.05
C ILE A 79 -13.89 1.16 5.88
N SER A 80 -13.03 2.08 5.45
CA SER A 80 -13.42 3.49 5.33
C SER A 80 -14.35 3.67 4.13
N THR A 81 -15.49 4.32 4.37
CA THR A 81 -16.40 4.76 3.31
C THR A 81 -15.79 5.86 2.44
N ASN A 82 -14.78 6.57 2.96
CA ASN A 82 -14.08 7.64 2.24
C ASN A 82 -12.99 7.11 1.29
N PHE A 83 -12.73 5.81 1.29
CA PHE A 83 -11.81 5.20 0.35
C PHE A 83 -12.52 5.00 -0.99
N ASP A 84 -12.02 5.61 -2.05
CA ASP A 84 -12.57 5.46 -3.39
C ASP A 84 -12.28 4.05 -3.93
N ARG A 85 -13.35 3.35 -4.33
CA ARG A 85 -13.29 1.99 -4.88
C ARG A 85 -13.30 1.99 -6.40
N SER A 86 -13.72 3.08 -7.03
CA SER A 86 -13.98 3.13 -8.47
C SER A 86 -12.72 2.88 -9.30
N GLY A 87 -11.56 3.35 -8.84
CA GLY A 87 -10.28 3.07 -9.48
C GLY A 87 -9.90 1.59 -9.42
N PHE A 88 -10.04 0.97 -8.25
CA PHE A 88 -9.79 -0.47 -8.06
C PHE A 88 -10.74 -1.34 -8.87
N GLU A 89 -12.04 -1.00 -8.89
CA GLU A 89 -13.05 -1.73 -9.64
C GLU A 89 -12.79 -1.72 -11.16
N GLN A 90 -12.10 -0.69 -11.65
CA GLN A 90 -11.70 -0.58 -13.06
C GLN A 90 -10.36 -1.27 -13.33
N ASP A 91 -9.36 -1.09 -12.45
CA ASP A 91 -8.02 -1.64 -12.60
C ASP A 91 -7.31 -1.79 -11.24
N LEU A 92 -6.97 -3.03 -10.87
CA LEU A 92 -6.22 -3.33 -9.65
C LEU A 92 -4.87 -2.61 -9.60
N ASN A 93 -4.26 -2.34 -10.76
CA ASN A 93 -2.95 -1.69 -10.84
C ASN A 93 -2.96 -0.26 -10.31
N VAL A 94 -4.13 0.35 -10.08
CA VAL A 94 -4.23 1.65 -9.40
C VAL A 94 -3.77 1.57 -7.95
N VAL A 95 -4.03 0.43 -7.28
CA VAL A 95 -3.76 0.24 -5.84
C VAL A 95 -2.69 -0.80 -5.55
N LEU A 96 -2.37 -1.67 -6.52
CA LEU A 96 -1.29 -2.65 -6.47
C LEU A 96 -0.70 -2.86 -7.88
N PRO A 97 0.16 -1.94 -8.39
CA PRO A 97 0.67 -1.92 -9.77
C PRO A 97 1.68 -3.04 -10.10
N ARG A 98 1.32 -4.31 -9.92
CA ARG A 98 2.19 -5.46 -10.24
C ARG A 98 2.58 -5.50 -11.70
N ALA A 99 1.63 -5.27 -12.62
CA ALA A 99 1.93 -5.27 -14.05
C ALA A 99 2.98 -4.19 -14.40
N ARG A 100 2.93 -3.02 -13.73
CA ARG A 100 3.93 -1.96 -13.93
C ARG A 100 5.29 -2.34 -13.38
N LEU A 101 5.37 -3.08 -12.26
CA LEU A 101 6.65 -3.60 -11.78
C LEU A 101 7.26 -4.60 -12.76
N HIS A 102 6.45 -5.47 -13.38
CA HIS A 102 6.92 -6.39 -14.40
C HIS A 102 7.42 -5.65 -15.65
N GLU A 103 6.72 -4.63 -16.12
CA GLU A 103 7.20 -3.77 -17.22
C GLU A 103 8.56 -3.12 -16.91
N LEU A 104 8.76 -2.64 -15.67
CA LEU A 104 10.03 -2.07 -15.24
C LEU A 104 11.15 -3.12 -15.15
N ALA A 105 10.83 -4.35 -14.76
CA ALA A 105 11.79 -5.44 -14.72
C ALA A 105 12.19 -5.86 -16.14
N ASP A 106 11.22 -5.96 -17.05
CA ASP A 106 11.45 -6.28 -18.47
C ASP A 106 12.29 -5.20 -19.18
N ALA A 107 12.10 -3.93 -18.80
CA ALA A 107 12.92 -2.82 -19.27
C ALA A 107 14.32 -2.76 -18.63
N GLY A 108 14.60 -3.59 -17.61
CA GLY A 108 15.86 -3.59 -16.86
C GLY A 108 16.05 -2.39 -15.93
N GLU A 109 14.98 -1.65 -15.62
CA GLU A 109 15.02 -0.52 -14.68
C GLU A 109 15.11 -1.00 -13.23
N ILE A 110 14.46 -2.13 -12.93
CA ILE A 110 14.59 -2.86 -11.67
C ILE A 110 15.14 -4.26 -11.92
N GLY A 111 15.72 -4.89 -10.91
CA GLY A 111 16.30 -6.22 -11.05
C GLY A 111 15.28 -7.35 -11.08
N SER A 112 14.22 -7.26 -10.27
CA SER A 112 13.10 -8.22 -10.26
C SER A 112 11.90 -7.71 -9.47
N VAL A 113 10.74 -8.31 -9.73
CA VAL A 113 9.57 -8.21 -8.85
C VAL A 113 9.68 -9.24 -7.72
N ALA A 114 9.26 -8.88 -6.52
CA ALA A 114 9.21 -9.82 -5.40
C ALA A 114 8.11 -10.87 -5.60
N THR A 115 8.32 -12.09 -5.13
CA THR A 115 7.31 -13.16 -5.17
C THR A 115 6.07 -12.84 -4.31
N PHE A 116 6.24 -11.98 -3.31
CA PHE A 116 5.21 -11.59 -2.38
C PHE A 116 5.21 -10.08 -2.21
N HIS A 117 4.00 -9.52 -2.15
CA HIS A 117 3.71 -8.13 -1.84
C HIS A 117 3.02 -8.06 -0.47
#